data_AF-A0A521QH07-F1
#
_entry.id   AF-A0A521QH07-F1
#
_cell.length_a   1.000
_cell.length_b   1.000
_cell.length_c   1.000
_cell.angle_alpha   90.00
_cell.angle_beta   90.00
_cell.angle_gamma   90.00
#
_symmetry.space_group_name_H-M   'P 1'
#
loop_
_entity.id
_entity.type
_entity.pdbx_description
1 polymer ?
#
loop_
_entity_poly.entity_id
_entity_poly.type
_entity_poly.pdbx_seq_one_letter_code
_entity_poly.pdbx_strand_id
1 'polypeptide(L)'
;MDLVKNKELDATPVIAECLANLKYTNILNLSPGIYQLLTPLVINKAVTIETTLASGGKNCSKNTGANCAVLAIGQMPPSTPNIMPIEVTAKNVHLRSMAVIGAGKRNVSWEQRICLDQHARPLGGGIRVKADQFQMTDVLLKNFSCYTALEIGKDVKGARLSGNVIGPNGNHMIRNMWSDGVTIHDSIGAVIKNNVFTNNTDVQLIFGGCVSCKIEGNVFNHSNLFSQASFAELMLHAWPGTSGNFTGSVISGNNIDCGTNRSCGYGIMIGGEPWYPSKAFGGTVKGNHVSNALMAINIDELTGPMNIQDNSVARSGGIANSDCGIKNWPDFNISESSIKFIIKKPKYYSSINTKKCLLGRIDNKKGD
;
A
#
# COMPACT_ATOMS: atom_id res chain seq x y z
N MET A 1 -22.17 10.81 3.74
CA MET A 1 -22.88 11.45 2.61
C MET A 1 -23.16 10.35 1.58
N ASP A 2 -24.40 9.88 1.56
CA ASP A 2 -24.91 8.89 0.62
C ASP A 2 -25.08 9.56 -0.75
N LEU A 3 -24.07 9.47 -1.61
CA LEU A 3 -24.06 10.09 -2.95
C LEU A 3 -24.59 9.18 -4.06
N VAL A 4 -25.27 8.08 -3.72
CA VAL A 4 -25.58 7.05 -4.72
C VAL A 4 -27.00 7.22 -5.28
N LYS A 5 -27.10 7.78 -6.49
CA LYS A 5 -28.19 7.41 -7.41
C LYS A 5 -27.80 6.05 -8.03
N ASN A 6 -28.67 5.05 -7.93
CA ASN A 6 -28.50 3.66 -8.42
C ASN A 6 -27.52 2.76 -7.65
N LYS A 7 -27.83 2.43 -6.39
CA LYS A 7 -27.04 1.48 -5.55
C LYS A 7 -27.06 0.03 -6.06
N GLU A 8 -28.01 -0.33 -6.94
CA GLU A 8 -28.33 -1.72 -7.25
C GLU A 8 -27.92 -2.19 -8.67
N LEU A 9 -27.52 -1.26 -9.55
CA LEU A 9 -27.14 -1.63 -10.92
C LEU A 9 -25.65 -1.89 -11.00
N ASP A 10 -25.27 -3.13 -11.31
CA ASP A 10 -23.88 -3.50 -11.61
C ASP A 10 -23.43 -2.81 -12.91
N ALA A 11 -22.48 -1.89 -12.81
CA ALA A 11 -21.87 -1.22 -13.93
C ALA A 11 -20.76 -2.07 -14.59
N THR A 12 -20.30 -3.16 -13.95
CA THR A 12 -19.22 -3.99 -14.47
C THR A 12 -19.48 -4.50 -15.90
N PRO A 13 -20.65 -5.08 -16.26
CA PRO A 13 -20.90 -5.57 -17.61
C PRO A 13 -20.84 -4.46 -18.67
N VAL A 14 -21.38 -3.28 -18.37
CA VAL A 14 -21.39 -2.14 -19.28
C VAL A 14 -19.98 -1.60 -19.49
N ILE A 15 -19.19 -1.46 -18.42
CA ILE A 15 -17.79 -1.02 -18.52
C ILE A 15 -16.97 -2.05 -19.31
N ALA A 16 -17.17 -3.35 -19.06
CA ALA A 16 -16.49 -4.42 -19.79
C ALA A 16 -16.83 -4.39 -21.29
N GLU A 17 -18.10 -4.15 -21.64
CA GLU A 17 -18.53 -3.98 -23.03
C GLU A 17 -17.91 -2.73 -23.67
N CYS A 18 -17.92 -1.58 -22.98
CA CYS A 18 -17.26 -0.37 -23.45
C CYS A 18 -15.78 -0.62 -23.72
N LEU A 19 -15.08 -1.29 -22.78
CA LEU A 19 -13.70 -1.70 -22.96
C LEU A 19 -13.55 -2.58 -24.20
N ALA A 20 -14.33 -3.65 -24.35
CA ALA A 20 -14.26 -4.54 -25.52
C ALA A 20 -14.44 -3.77 -26.85
N ASN A 21 -15.33 -2.79 -26.87
CA ASN A 21 -15.72 -2.05 -28.08
C ASN A 21 -14.90 -0.77 -28.36
N LEU A 22 -13.93 -0.35 -27.54
CA LEU A 22 -13.10 0.82 -27.86
C LEU A 22 -12.37 0.62 -29.19
N LYS A 23 -12.69 1.46 -30.17
CA LYS A 23 -11.98 1.59 -31.45
C LYS A 23 -11.23 2.93 -31.45
N TYR A 24 -10.03 2.95 -32.03
CA TYR A 24 -9.22 4.15 -32.32
C TYR A 24 -8.43 4.80 -31.17
N THR A 25 -9.03 5.23 -30.06
CA THR A 25 -8.33 6.10 -29.10
C THR A 25 -7.73 5.38 -27.89
N ASN A 26 -8.03 4.10 -27.64
CA ASN A 26 -7.66 3.38 -26.42
C ASN A 26 -7.93 4.20 -25.14
N ILE A 27 -8.93 5.10 -25.16
CA ILE A 27 -9.33 5.91 -24.00
C ILE A 27 -10.78 5.60 -23.69
N LEU A 28 -11.06 5.22 -22.43
CA LEU A 28 -12.39 5.14 -21.86
C LEU A 28 -12.62 6.37 -20.98
N ASN A 29 -13.38 7.33 -21.51
CA ASN A 29 -13.80 8.50 -20.77
C ASN A 29 -15.08 8.19 -19.98
N LEU A 30 -14.99 8.24 -18.66
CA LEU A 30 -16.13 8.08 -17.76
C LEU A 30 -16.66 9.46 -17.37
N SER A 31 -17.95 9.69 -17.49
CA SER A 31 -18.55 10.91 -16.93
C SER A 31 -18.42 10.91 -15.40
N PRO A 32 -18.39 12.08 -14.75
CA PRO A 32 -18.53 12.13 -13.30
C PRO A 32 -19.76 11.38 -12.81
N GLY A 33 -19.59 10.53 -11.79
CA GLY A 33 -20.63 9.63 -11.33
C GLY A 33 -20.09 8.44 -10.56
N ILE A 34 -21.00 7.68 -9.94
CA ILE A 34 -20.66 6.45 -9.21
C ILE A 34 -21.03 5.25 -10.08
N TYR A 35 -20.06 4.39 -10.31
CA TYR A 35 -20.16 3.15 -11.08
C TYR A 35 -19.98 1.99 -10.09
N GLN A 36 -21.09 1.37 -9.71
CA GLN A 36 -21.08 0.27 -8.75
C GLN A 36 -20.55 -1.00 -9.43
N LEU A 37 -19.49 -1.61 -8.88
CA LEU A 37 -18.95 -2.88 -9.37
C LEU A 37 -19.41 -4.01 -8.44
N LEU A 38 -20.28 -4.90 -8.92
CA LEU A 38 -20.79 -6.06 -8.16
C LEU A 38 -20.16 -7.38 -8.63
N THR A 39 -19.43 -7.34 -9.75
CA THR A 39 -18.61 -8.44 -10.27
C THR A 39 -17.21 -7.95 -10.63
N PRO A 40 -16.18 -8.83 -10.64
CA PRO A 40 -14.82 -8.43 -10.99
C PRO A 40 -14.70 -7.84 -12.40
N LEU A 41 -14.02 -6.70 -12.52
CA LEU A 41 -13.72 -6.05 -13.79
C LEU A 41 -12.33 -6.47 -14.29
N VAL A 42 -12.26 -7.06 -15.48
CA VAL A 42 -10.98 -7.43 -16.10
C VAL A 42 -10.61 -6.42 -17.20
N ILE A 43 -9.43 -5.81 -17.07
CA ILE A 43 -8.85 -4.91 -18.06
C ILE A 43 -7.74 -5.67 -18.81
N ASN A 44 -8.13 -6.26 -19.95
CA ASN A 44 -7.29 -7.14 -20.76
C ASN A 44 -6.83 -6.53 -22.09
N LYS A 45 -6.95 -5.21 -22.24
CA LYS A 45 -6.42 -4.43 -23.37
C LYS A 45 -5.75 -3.15 -22.89
N ALA A 46 -4.79 -2.66 -23.66
CA ALA A 46 -4.17 -1.36 -23.41
C ALA A 46 -5.25 -0.27 -23.46
N VAL A 47 -5.33 0.55 -22.41
CA VAL A 47 -6.37 1.56 -22.28
C VAL A 47 -5.95 2.63 -21.28
N THR A 48 -6.35 3.88 -21.52
CA THR A 48 -6.42 4.92 -20.49
C THR A 48 -7.87 5.04 -20.03
N ILE A 49 -8.13 4.86 -18.74
CA ILE A 49 -9.44 5.08 -18.13
C ILE A 49 -9.35 6.35 -17.29
N GLU A 50 -10.20 7.32 -17.59
CA GLU A 50 -10.16 8.62 -16.91
C GLU A 50 -11.53 9.28 -16.80
N THR A 51 -11.66 10.21 -15.84
CA THR A 51 -12.86 11.04 -15.75
C THR A 51 -12.86 12.08 -16.88
N THR A 52 -14.00 12.23 -17.53
CA THR A 52 -14.27 13.32 -18.48
C THR A 52 -14.24 14.64 -17.71
N LEU A 53 -13.18 15.43 -17.88
CA LEU A 53 -13.06 16.72 -17.21
C LEU A 53 -14.04 17.71 -17.85
N ALA A 54 -15.00 18.22 -17.07
CA ALA A 54 -15.58 19.53 -17.38
C ALA A 54 -14.45 20.55 -17.30
N SER A 55 -14.30 21.40 -18.32
CA SER A 55 -13.25 22.41 -18.47
C SER A 55 -12.74 22.98 -17.12
N GLY A 56 -11.52 22.58 -16.72
CA GLY A 56 -10.86 23.06 -15.49
C GLY A 56 -10.97 22.16 -14.24
N GLY A 57 -11.52 20.95 -14.33
CA GLY A 57 -11.70 20.03 -13.18
C GLY A 57 -10.41 19.44 -12.58
N LYS A 58 -10.23 19.61 -11.27
CA LYS A 58 -9.06 19.17 -10.47
C LYS A 58 -9.06 17.65 -10.16
N ASN A 59 -7.84 17.13 -10.05
CA ASN A 59 -7.38 15.85 -9.48
C ASN A 59 -8.35 15.15 -8.50
N CYS A 60 -8.97 14.05 -8.95
CA CYS A 60 -9.88 13.23 -8.13
C CYS A 60 -9.24 12.57 -6.91
N SER A 61 -7.90 12.59 -6.80
CA SER A 61 -7.19 12.11 -5.61
C SER A 61 -7.53 12.92 -4.36
N LYS A 62 -7.92 14.20 -4.48
CA LYS A 62 -8.16 15.09 -3.32
C LYS A 62 -9.63 15.30 -2.95
N ASN A 63 -10.56 15.11 -3.89
CA ASN A 63 -11.98 15.32 -3.63
C ASN A 63 -12.83 14.46 -4.57
N THR A 64 -13.53 13.46 -4.02
CA THR A 64 -14.51 12.62 -4.76
C THR A 64 -15.86 13.29 -4.94
N GLY A 65 -15.88 14.62 -5.07
CA GLY A 65 -17.11 15.40 -5.24
C GLY A 65 -17.78 15.13 -6.60
N ALA A 66 -18.74 15.99 -6.96
CA ALA A 66 -19.58 15.83 -8.16
C ALA A 66 -18.84 15.78 -9.52
N ASN A 67 -17.50 15.89 -9.53
CA ASN A 67 -16.68 16.01 -10.72
C ASN A 67 -15.80 14.77 -11.00
N CYS A 68 -16.01 13.66 -10.28
CA CYS A 68 -15.17 12.47 -10.40
C CYS A 68 -15.96 11.23 -10.81
N ALA A 69 -15.38 10.44 -11.73
CA ALA A 69 -15.81 9.06 -11.93
C ALA A 69 -15.29 8.20 -10.77
N VAL A 70 -16.20 7.51 -10.10
CA VAL A 70 -15.93 6.68 -8.93
C VAL A 70 -16.31 5.24 -9.24
N LEU A 71 -15.33 4.35 -9.31
CA LEU A 71 -15.58 2.91 -9.30
C LEU A 71 -15.81 2.47 -7.86
N ALA A 72 -17.06 2.20 -7.51
CA ALA A 72 -17.45 1.79 -6.16
C ALA A 72 -17.60 0.26 -6.10
N ILE A 73 -16.65 -0.42 -5.47
CA ILE A 73 -16.70 -1.87 -5.27
C ILE A 73 -17.80 -2.19 -4.26
N GLY A 74 -18.64 -3.15 -4.62
CA GLY A 74 -19.73 -3.65 -3.78
C GLY A 74 -19.40 -4.94 -3.06
N GLN A 75 -20.44 -5.55 -2.49
CA GLN A 75 -20.33 -6.83 -1.80
C GLN A 75 -20.32 -7.96 -2.82
N MET A 76 -19.17 -8.19 -3.47
CA MET A 76 -19.01 -9.29 -4.43
C MET A 76 -19.17 -10.65 -3.71
N PRO A 77 -19.82 -11.64 -4.34
CA PRO A 77 -19.93 -12.98 -3.78
C PRO A 77 -18.55 -13.66 -3.73
N PRO A 78 -18.26 -14.48 -2.69
CA PRO A 78 -16.97 -15.17 -2.54
C PRO A 78 -16.78 -16.35 -3.51
N SER A 79 -17.57 -16.44 -4.59
CA SER A 79 -17.64 -17.61 -5.47
C SER A 79 -16.43 -17.79 -6.39
N THR A 80 -15.57 -16.77 -6.53
CA THR A 80 -14.36 -16.85 -7.34
C THR A 80 -13.13 -16.73 -6.45
N PRO A 81 -12.39 -17.83 -6.19
CA PRO A 81 -11.22 -17.77 -5.33
C PRO A 81 -10.11 -16.94 -5.98
N ASN A 82 -9.34 -16.25 -5.14
CA ASN A 82 -8.11 -15.53 -5.52
C ASN A 82 -8.26 -14.41 -6.56
N ILE A 83 -9.44 -13.81 -6.72
CA ILE A 83 -9.64 -12.66 -7.63
C ILE A 83 -9.75 -11.34 -6.84
N MET A 84 -9.14 -10.27 -7.35
CA MET A 84 -9.38 -8.92 -6.86
C MET A 84 -10.54 -8.26 -7.64
N PRO A 85 -11.21 -7.24 -7.08
CA PRO A 85 -12.34 -6.59 -7.75
C PRO A 85 -12.01 -5.98 -9.12
N ILE A 86 -10.76 -5.53 -9.33
CA ILE A 86 -10.27 -5.06 -10.62
C ILE A 86 -8.97 -5.79 -10.96
N GLU A 87 -8.92 -6.48 -12.10
CA GLU A 87 -7.76 -7.24 -12.57
C GLU A 87 -7.22 -6.64 -13.88
N VAL A 88 -6.02 -6.08 -13.83
CA VAL A 88 -5.30 -5.52 -14.98
C VAL A 88 -4.32 -6.57 -15.50
N THR A 89 -4.63 -7.11 -16.68
CA THR A 89 -3.84 -8.16 -17.33
C THR A 89 -3.17 -7.71 -18.63
N ALA A 90 -3.54 -6.55 -19.15
CA ALA A 90 -2.88 -5.95 -20.31
C ALA A 90 -1.79 -4.95 -19.96
N LYS A 91 -0.80 -4.84 -20.84
CA LYS A 91 0.25 -3.82 -20.78
C LYS A 91 -0.32 -2.44 -21.14
N ASN A 92 0.36 -1.39 -20.72
CA ASN A 92 0.03 0.00 -21.06
C ASN A 92 -1.40 0.39 -20.64
N VAL A 93 -1.80 -0.01 -19.43
CA VAL A 93 -3.06 0.41 -18.81
C VAL A 93 -2.79 1.60 -17.91
N HIS A 94 -3.53 2.68 -18.12
CA HIS A 94 -3.40 3.92 -17.35
C HIS A 94 -4.73 4.25 -16.67
N LEU A 95 -4.69 4.51 -15.36
CA LEU A 95 -5.81 5.07 -14.60
C LEU A 95 -5.48 6.51 -14.24
N ARG A 96 -6.37 7.45 -14.57
CA ARG A 96 -6.11 8.88 -14.38
C ARG A 96 -7.31 9.61 -13.80
N SER A 97 -7.05 10.52 -12.85
CA SER A 97 -8.06 11.47 -12.35
C SER A 97 -9.40 10.79 -12.05
N MET A 98 -9.39 9.73 -11.26
CA MET A 98 -10.58 8.97 -10.88
C MET A 98 -10.48 8.46 -9.45
N ALA A 99 -11.53 7.80 -8.94
CA ALA A 99 -11.48 7.16 -7.63
C ALA A 99 -11.92 5.70 -7.71
N VAL A 100 -11.29 4.86 -6.90
CA VAL A 100 -11.73 3.48 -6.63
C VAL A 100 -11.98 3.36 -5.13
N ILE A 101 -13.21 3.00 -4.78
CA ILE A 101 -13.69 2.99 -3.40
C ILE A 101 -14.13 1.57 -3.06
N GLY A 102 -13.49 0.97 -2.07
CA GLY A 102 -13.87 -0.34 -1.54
C GLY A 102 -15.19 -0.33 -0.77
N ALA A 103 -15.63 -1.54 -0.41
CA ALA A 103 -16.84 -1.77 0.38
C ALA A 103 -16.62 -1.70 1.91
N GLY A 104 -15.41 -1.38 2.37
CA GLY A 104 -15.04 -1.35 3.78
C GLY A 104 -15.83 -0.34 4.61
N LYS A 105 -16.07 -0.69 5.88
CA LYS A 105 -16.88 0.02 6.88
C LYS A 105 -18.38 0.07 6.56
N ARG A 106 -18.85 -0.66 5.54
CA ARG A 106 -20.28 -0.71 5.17
C ARG A 106 -21.01 -1.92 5.75
N ASN A 107 -20.31 -3.05 5.92
CA ASN A 107 -20.90 -4.28 6.44
C ASN A 107 -19.81 -5.18 7.06
N VAL A 108 -19.63 -5.05 8.37
CA VAL A 108 -18.60 -5.80 9.13
C VAL A 108 -18.76 -7.32 8.95
N SER A 109 -19.98 -7.85 8.90
CA SER A 109 -20.20 -9.29 8.73
C SER A 109 -19.77 -9.79 7.34
N TRP A 110 -19.98 -9.01 6.28
CA TRP A 110 -19.46 -9.35 4.95
C TRP A 110 -17.93 -9.24 4.91
N GLU A 111 -17.37 -8.18 5.49
CA GLU A 111 -15.92 -7.97 5.55
C GLU A 111 -15.21 -9.11 6.30
N GLN A 112 -15.74 -9.54 7.44
CA GLN A 112 -15.20 -10.68 8.19
C GLN A 112 -15.22 -11.96 7.35
N ARG A 113 -16.33 -12.24 6.64
CA ARG A 113 -16.42 -13.43 5.78
C ARG A 113 -15.34 -13.47 4.71
N ILE A 114 -15.08 -12.37 4.02
CA ILE A 114 -14.05 -12.37 2.95
C ILE A 114 -12.64 -12.24 3.52
N CYS A 115 -12.42 -11.45 4.57
CA CYS A 115 -11.08 -11.15 5.05
C CYS A 115 -10.47 -12.30 5.85
N LEU A 116 -11.29 -13.11 6.53
CA LEU A 116 -10.85 -14.25 7.32
C LEU A 116 -10.71 -15.54 6.50
N ASP A 117 -11.26 -15.58 5.29
CA ASP A 117 -11.08 -16.66 4.33
C ASP A 117 -9.93 -16.33 3.37
N GLN A 118 -8.85 -17.12 3.41
CA GLN A 118 -7.68 -16.90 2.56
C GLN A 118 -8.00 -16.90 1.05
N HIS A 119 -8.98 -17.69 0.61
CA HIS A 119 -9.36 -17.79 -0.80
C HIS A 119 -10.19 -16.58 -1.25
N ALA A 120 -11.04 -16.05 -0.37
CA ALA A 120 -11.86 -14.88 -0.66
C ALA A 120 -11.16 -13.54 -0.34
N ARG A 121 -10.09 -13.56 0.47
CA ARG A 121 -9.39 -12.36 0.96
C ARG A 121 -9.03 -11.34 -0.12
N PRO A 122 -8.58 -11.72 -1.33
CA PRO A 122 -8.31 -10.75 -2.39
C PRO A 122 -9.51 -9.89 -2.81
N LEU A 123 -10.75 -10.37 -2.62
CA LEU A 123 -11.96 -9.57 -2.85
C LEU A 123 -12.09 -8.36 -1.91
N GLY A 124 -11.41 -8.40 -0.76
CA GLY A 124 -11.37 -7.28 0.18
C GLY A 124 -10.46 -6.13 -0.25
N GLY A 125 -9.59 -6.36 -1.25
CA GLY A 125 -8.68 -5.36 -1.81
C GLY A 125 -9.29 -4.56 -2.96
N GLY A 126 -8.45 -3.85 -3.72
CA GLY A 126 -8.89 -2.98 -4.82
C GLY A 126 -8.51 -3.48 -6.21
N ILE A 127 -7.26 -3.24 -6.61
CA ILE A 127 -6.78 -3.46 -7.97
C ILE A 127 -5.59 -4.43 -7.94
N ARG A 128 -5.59 -5.42 -8.83
CA ARG A 128 -4.42 -6.24 -9.14
C ARG A 128 -3.84 -5.91 -10.50
N VAL A 129 -2.53 -5.78 -10.61
CA VAL A 129 -1.80 -5.54 -11.85
C VAL A 129 -0.83 -6.68 -12.11
N LYS A 130 -0.98 -7.37 -13.25
CA LYS A 130 -0.13 -8.50 -13.68
C LYS A 130 0.66 -8.19 -14.96
N ALA A 131 0.71 -6.94 -15.39
CA ALA A 131 1.26 -6.55 -16.68
C ALA A 131 2.09 -5.26 -16.64
N ASP A 132 3.02 -5.15 -17.58
CA ASP A 132 3.99 -4.05 -17.68
C ASP A 132 3.35 -2.70 -18.01
N GLN A 133 4.10 -1.63 -17.69
CA GLN A 133 3.79 -0.24 -18.05
C GLN A 133 2.43 0.25 -17.52
N PHE A 134 1.98 -0.29 -16.38
CA PHE A 134 0.82 0.24 -15.68
C PHE A 134 1.11 1.64 -15.12
N GLN A 135 0.17 2.55 -15.27
CA GLN A 135 0.27 3.90 -14.71
C GLN A 135 -0.97 4.25 -13.90
N MET A 136 -0.77 4.87 -12.75
CA MET A 136 -1.84 5.42 -11.93
C MET A 136 -1.45 6.84 -11.54
N THR A 137 -2.21 7.81 -12.03
CA THR A 137 -1.94 9.23 -11.78
C THR A 137 -3.18 9.91 -11.25
N ASP A 138 -3.04 10.67 -10.17
CA ASP A 138 -4.14 11.51 -9.67
C ASP A 138 -5.40 10.68 -9.31
N VAL A 139 -5.19 9.45 -8.83
CA VAL A 139 -6.23 8.51 -8.41
C VAL A 139 -6.38 8.48 -6.89
N LEU A 140 -7.61 8.36 -6.41
CA LEU A 140 -7.92 8.02 -5.02
C LEU A 140 -8.21 6.52 -4.88
N LEU A 141 -7.53 5.85 -3.95
CA LEU A 141 -7.81 4.48 -3.52
C LEU A 141 -8.20 4.50 -2.03
N LYS A 142 -9.44 4.20 -1.64
CA LYS A 142 -9.80 4.14 -0.20
C LYS A 142 -10.94 3.18 0.14
N ASN A 143 -11.13 2.93 1.44
CA ASN A 143 -12.16 2.06 2.01
C ASN A 143 -12.10 0.60 1.55
N PHE A 144 -10.91 0.05 1.27
CA PHE A 144 -10.73 -1.39 1.11
C PHE A 144 -10.75 -2.07 2.47
N SER A 145 -11.28 -3.29 2.54
CA SER A 145 -11.58 -3.96 3.81
C SER A 145 -10.37 -4.66 4.41
N CYS A 146 -9.53 -5.25 3.56
CA CYS A 146 -8.31 -5.97 3.94
C CYS A 146 -7.46 -6.22 2.69
N TYR A 147 -6.41 -7.03 2.82
CA TYR A 147 -5.52 -7.39 1.71
C TYR A 147 -4.70 -6.17 1.27
N THR A 148 -4.96 -5.59 0.09
CA THR A 148 -4.25 -4.40 -0.39
C THR A 148 -5.12 -3.56 -1.31
N ALA A 149 -4.96 -2.23 -1.28
CA ALA A 149 -5.68 -1.35 -2.20
C ALA A 149 -5.19 -1.51 -3.65
N LEU A 150 -3.88 -1.73 -3.83
CA LEU A 150 -3.25 -1.99 -5.11
C LEU A 150 -2.15 -3.04 -4.96
N GLU A 151 -2.32 -4.16 -5.66
CA GLU A 151 -1.32 -5.20 -5.81
C GLU A 151 -0.64 -5.10 -7.17
N ILE A 152 0.68 -4.92 -7.19
CA ILE A 152 1.51 -5.08 -8.39
C ILE A 152 2.20 -6.44 -8.28
N GLY A 153 1.85 -7.32 -9.19
CA GLY A 153 2.37 -8.69 -9.25
C GLY A 153 3.86 -8.76 -9.54
N LYS A 154 4.37 -9.98 -9.49
CA LYS A 154 5.79 -10.28 -9.70
C LYS A 154 6.23 -9.93 -11.12
N ASP A 155 7.47 -9.46 -11.25
CA ASP A 155 8.19 -9.19 -12.50
C ASP A 155 7.56 -8.10 -13.40
N VAL A 156 6.60 -7.31 -12.86
CA VAL A 156 5.98 -6.21 -13.59
C VAL A 156 7.00 -5.10 -13.84
N LYS A 157 7.15 -4.66 -15.09
CA LYS A 157 8.14 -3.64 -15.47
C LYS A 157 7.51 -2.27 -15.67
N GLY A 158 8.20 -1.23 -15.20
CA GLY A 158 7.88 0.15 -15.52
C GLY A 158 6.56 0.67 -14.95
N ALA A 159 6.08 0.11 -13.84
CA ALA A 159 4.91 0.65 -13.14
C ALA A 159 5.16 2.09 -12.66
N ARG A 160 4.20 2.99 -12.83
CA ARG A 160 4.31 4.40 -12.39
C ARG A 160 3.12 4.82 -11.57
N LEU A 161 3.34 5.19 -10.31
CA LEU A 161 2.31 5.73 -9.43
C LEU A 161 2.70 7.17 -9.04
N SER A 162 1.88 8.15 -9.41
CA SER A 162 2.16 9.55 -9.07
C SER A 162 0.96 10.40 -8.71
N GLY A 163 1.08 11.25 -7.69
CA GLY A 163 0.02 12.20 -7.31
C GLY A 163 -1.24 11.55 -6.75
N ASN A 164 -1.17 10.27 -6.39
CA ASN A 164 -2.30 9.51 -5.86
C ASN A 164 -2.50 9.77 -4.37
N VAL A 165 -3.70 9.50 -3.88
CA VAL A 165 -4.02 9.41 -2.47
C VAL A 165 -4.51 7.99 -2.18
N ILE A 166 -3.90 7.33 -1.20
CA ILE A 166 -4.14 5.91 -0.90
C ILE A 166 -4.45 5.76 0.58
N GLY A 167 -5.71 5.44 0.89
CA GLY A 167 -6.26 5.21 2.22
C GLY A 167 -7.29 6.26 2.66
N PRO A 168 -7.95 6.07 3.82
CA PRO A 168 -7.75 4.97 4.79
C PRO A 168 -8.26 3.61 4.30
N ASN A 169 -7.58 2.51 4.67
CA ASN A 169 -7.96 1.14 4.34
C ASN A 169 -7.78 0.17 5.53
N GLY A 170 -8.69 -0.80 5.63
CA GLY A 170 -8.77 -1.79 6.70
C GLY A 170 -9.11 -1.21 8.08
N ASN A 171 -8.95 -2.04 9.10
CA ASN A 171 -9.16 -1.71 10.51
C ASN A 171 -8.13 -2.43 11.38
N HIS A 172 -7.21 -1.66 11.96
CA HIS A 172 -6.10 -2.20 12.75
C HIS A 172 -6.53 -2.92 14.04
N MET A 173 -7.69 -2.56 14.60
CA MET A 173 -8.20 -3.20 15.84
C MET A 173 -8.78 -4.59 15.61
N ILE A 174 -9.13 -4.94 14.36
CA ILE A 174 -9.76 -6.22 14.06
C ILE A 174 -8.73 -7.11 13.40
N ARG A 175 -8.34 -8.19 14.09
CA ARG A 175 -7.34 -9.15 13.62
C ARG A 175 -7.66 -9.60 12.20
N ASN A 176 -6.64 -9.59 11.34
CA ASN A 176 -6.70 -9.97 9.93
C ASN A 176 -7.62 -9.09 9.05
N MET A 177 -8.23 -8.01 9.56
CA MET A 177 -8.91 -7.00 8.74
C MET A 177 -8.01 -5.80 8.46
N TRP A 178 -6.70 -6.05 8.40
CA TRP A 178 -5.69 -5.08 8.01
C TRP A 178 -5.58 -5.03 6.49
N SER A 179 -5.26 -3.85 5.98
CA SER A 179 -5.05 -3.62 4.56
C SER A 179 -3.74 -2.89 4.35
N ASP A 180 -2.94 -3.42 3.44
CA ASP A 180 -1.88 -2.65 2.82
C ASP A 180 -2.47 -1.50 2.01
N GLY A 181 -1.70 -0.43 1.84
CA GLY A 181 -1.99 0.60 0.83
C GLY A 181 -1.60 0.09 -0.55
N VAL A 182 -0.31 -0.19 -0.76
CA VAL A 182 0.21 -0.73 -2.01
C VAL A 182 1.19 -1.85 -1.72
N THR A 183 1.00 -2.98 -2.38
CA THR A 183 1.86 -4.16 -2.30
C THR A 183 2.51 -4.39 -3.67
N ILE A 184 3.84 -4.38 -3.73
CA ILE A 184 4.60 -4.62 -4.96
C ILE A 184 5.47 -5.85 -4.76
N HIS A 185 5.16 -6.97 -5.42
CA HIS A 185 5.88 -8.24 -5.22
C HIS A 185 7.32 -8.16 -5.72
N ASP A 186 7.52 -7.97 -7.02
CA ASP A 186 8.83 -7.68 -7.62
C ASP A 186 8.58 -6.74 -8.81
N SER A 187 9.39 -5.69 -8.94
CA SER A 187 9.29 -4.80 -10.10
C SER A 187 10.65 -4.34 -10.62
N ILE A 188 10.69 -3.90 -11.87
CA ILE A 188 11.89 -3.34 -12.49
C ILE A 188 11.55 -1.97 -13.06
N GLY A 189 12.31 -0.95 -12.66
CA GLY A 189 12.14 0.42 -13.15
C GLY A 189 10.85 1.08 -12.69
N ALA A 190 10.25 0.64 -11.58
CA ALA A 190 9.06 1.27 -11.03
C ALA A 190 9.37 2.69 -10.54
N VAL A 191 8.39 3.60 -10.69
CA VAL A 191 8.48 4.98 -10.20
C VAL A 191 7.27 5.27 -9.33
N ILE A 192 7.49 5.36 -8.02
CA ILE A 192 6.47 5.65 -7.01
C ILE A 192 6.80 7.01 -6.42
N LYS A 193 6.14 8.07 -6.88
CA LYS A 193 6.52 9.43 -6.52
C LYS A 193 5.37 10.35 -6.13
N ASN A 194 5.59 11.23 -5.17
CA ASN A 194 4.66 12.28 -4.79
C ASN A 194 3.24 11.76 -4.51
N ASN A 195 3.11 10.55 -3.96
CA ASN A 195 1.84 10.01 -3.51
C ASN A 195 1.65 10.34 -2.02
N VAL A 196 0.39 10.37 -1.58
CA VAL A 196 0.02 10.46 -0.17
C VAL A 196 -0.58 9.13 0.25
N PHE A 197 0.08 8.46 1.17
CA PHE A 197 -0.43 7.29 1.86
C PHE A 197 -0.97 7.71 3.22
N THR A 198 -2.15 7.24 3.57
CA THR A 198 -2.73 7.62 4.86
C THR A 198 -3.59 6.52 5.45
N ASN A 199 -3.34 6.18 6.72
CA ASN A 199 -4.23 5.33 7.52
C ASN A 199 -4.56 3.98 6.85
N ASN A 200 -3.61 3.40 6.12
CA ASN A 200 -3.62 1.98 5.77
C ASN A 200 -3.14 1.18 6.98
N THR A 201 -3.75 0.04 7.24
CA THR A 201 -3.73 -0.60 8.56
C THR A 201 -2.82 -1.83 8.70
N ASP A 202 -2.23 -2.30 7.60
CA ASP A 202 -1.17 -3.31 7.65
C ASP A 202 0.18 -2.62 7.39
N VAL A 203 0.53 -2.41 6.11
CA VAL A 203 1.66 -1.57 5.69
C VAL A 203 1.22 -0.55 4.64
N GLN A 204 1.66 0.71 4.74
CA GLN A 204 1.24 1.72 3.73
C GLN A 204 1.78 1.38 2.33
N LEU A 205 3.09 1.10 2.23
CA LEU A 205 3.76 0.71 0.99
C LEU A 205 4.80 -0.37 1.26
N ILE A 206 4.65 -1.52 0.60
CA ILE A 206 5.48 -2.70 0.84
C ILE A 206 6.00 -3.30 -0.48
N PHE A 207 7.28 -3.68 -0.47
CA PHE A 207 7.99 -4.25 -1.62
C PHE A 207 8.65 -5.59 -1.29
N GLY A 208 8.45 -6.60 -2.13
CA GLY A 208 9.19 -7.87 -2.09
C GLY A 208 10.49 -7.84 -2.89
N GLY A 209 10.70 -6.78 -3.68
CA GLY A 209 11.88 -6.49 -4.46
C GLY A 209 11.59 -5.41 -5.50
N CYS A 210 12.61 -4.62 -5.85
CA CYS A 210 12.46 -3.59 -6.87
C CYS A 210 13.82 -3.21 -7.44
N VAL A 211 14.11 -3.53 -8.70
CA VAL A 211 15.42 -3.23 -9.33
C VAL A 211 15.33 -1.93 -10.14
N SER A 212 16.31 -1.04 -9.97
CA SER A 212 16.39 0.26 -10.67
C SER A 212 15.13 1.13 -10.50
N CYS A 213 14.46 1.03 -9.36
CA CYS A 213 13.24 1.74 -9.02
C CYS A 213 13.51 3.08 -8.33
N LYS A 214 12.52 3.97 -8.37
CA LYS A 214 12.53 5.26 -7.67
C LYS A 214 11.31 5.36 -6.76
N ILE A 215 11.54 5.49 -5.46
CA ILE A 215 10.51 5.70 -4.44
C ILE A 215 10.80 7.05 -3.79
N GLU A 216 10.20 8.12 -4.31
CA GLU A 216 10.66 9.48 -4.08
C GLU A 216 9.56 10.46 -3.70
N GLY A 217 9.78 11.27 -2.66
CA GLY A 217 8.88 12.40 -2.34
C GLY A 217 7.47 11.99 -1.91
N ASN A 218 7.26 10.74 -1.48
CA ASN A 218 5.95 10.30 -0.97
C ASN A 218 5.76 10.78 0.47
N VAL A 219 4.50 11.00 0.83
CA VAL A 219 4.09 11.40 2.18
C VAL A 219 3.27 10.27 2.81
N PHE A 220 3.60 9.91 4.04
CA PHE A 220 2.93 8.88 4.82
C PHE A 220 2.42 9.51 6.11
N ASN A 221 1.11 9.47 6.33
CA ASN A 221 0.46 10.15 7.45
C ASN A 221 -0.51 9.22 8.19
N HIS A 222 -0.35 9.13 9.50
CA HIS A 222 -1.34 8.51 10.38
C HIS A 222 -2.13 9.50 11.21
N SER A 223 -3.40 9.15 11.41
CA SER A 223 -4.23 9.73 12.45
C SER A 223 -3.83 9.22 13.83
N ASN A 224 -4.36 9.88 14.85
CA ASN A 224 -4.18 9.49 16.24
C ASN A 224 -5.07 8.31 16.68
N LEU A 225 -5.83 7.70 15.76
CA LEU A 225 -6.73 6.59 16.04
C LEU A 225 -6.01 5.27 15.86
N PHE A 226 -5.97 4.45 16.92
CA PHE A 226 -5.35 3.14 16.85
C PHE A 226 -6.04 2.20 15.84
N SER A 227 -7.35 2.34 15.59
CA SER A 227 -8.05 1.60 14.52
C SER A 227 -7.56 1.90 13.11
N GLN A 228 -6.77 2.95 12.96
CA GLN A 228 -6.13 3.37 11.74
C GLN A 228 -4.61 3.25 11.82
N ALA A 229 -4.06 2.62 12.86
CA ALA A 229 -2.62 2.39 13.00
C ALA A 229 -2.10 1.37 11.96
N SER A 230 -0.80 1.33 11.76
CA SER A 230 -0.11 0.37 10.88
C SER A 230 1.00 -0.36 11.61
N PHE A 231 1.44 -1.48 11.06
CA PHE A 231 2.69 -2.08 11.51
C PHE A 231 3.91 -1.39 10.90
N ALA A 232 3.84 -0.96 9.64
CA ALA A 232 4.90 -0.20 9.01
C ALA A 232 4.40 0.82 7.98
N GLU A 233 5.15 1.89 7.75
CA GLU A 233 4.83 2.87 6.71
C GLU A 233 5.48 2.49 5.38
N LEU A 234 6.79 2.24 5.38
CA LEU A 234 7.52 1.83 4.18
C LEU A 234 8.34 0.58 4.47
N MET A 235 8.06 -0.51 3.76
CA MET A 235 8.74 -1.79 3.98
C MET A 235 9.47 -2.29 2.72
N LEU A 236 10.77 -2.55 2.88
CA LEU A 236 11.64 -3.16 1.87
C LEU A 236 12.02 -4.56 2.36
N HIS A 237 11.41 -5.59 1.79
CA HIS A 237 11.60 -6.97 2.26
C HIS A 237 11.50 -7.96 1.10
N ALA A 238 11.34 -9.24 1.41
CA ALA A 238 11.01 -10.31 0.49
C ALA A 238 10.02 -11.31 1.14
N TRP A 239 8.85 -11.48 0.53
CA TRP A 239 8.02 -12.66 0.76
C TRP A 239 8.67 -13.92 0.16
N PRO A 240 8.26 -15.13 0.59
CA PRO A 240 8.55 -16.36 -0.14
C PRO A 240 8.21 -16.21 -1.63
N GLY A 241 9.20 -16.40 -2.49
CA GLY A 241 9.05 -16.29 -3.95
C GLY A 241 9.33 -14.91 -4.56
N THR A 242 9.63 -13.89 -3.76
CA THR A 242 10.11 -12.57 -4.23
C THR A 242 11.62 -12.40 -4.04
N SER A 243 12.22 -11.43 -4.72
CA SER A 243 13.68 -11.36 -4.88
C SER A 243 14.45 -10.79 -3.69
N GLY A 244 13.86 -9.85 -2.95
CA GLY A 244 14.57 -9.01 -1.97
C GLY A 244 15.64 -8.12 -2.58
N ASN A 245 15.66 -7.97 -3.91
CA ASN A 245 16.70 -7.28 -4.63
C ASN A 245 16.30 -5.83 -4.91
N PHE A 246 17.05 -4.90 -4.33
CA PHE A 246 16.87 -3.46 -4.51
C PHE A 246 18.01 -2.80 -5.30
N THR A 247 18.81 -3.58 -6.03
CA THR A 247 19.97 -3.07 -6.78
C THR A 247 19.57 -1.93 -7.73
N GLY A 248 20.33 -0.83 -7.70
CA GLY A 248 20.05 0.35 -8.51
C GLY A 248 18.85 1.19 -8.05
N SER A 249 18.09 0.74 -7.05
CA SER A 249 16.93 1.48 -6.56
C SER A 249 17.30 2.56 -5.57
N VAL A 250 16.51 3.65 -5.61
CA VAL A 250 16.67 4.81 -4.74
C VAL A 250 15.35 5.08 -4.03
N ILE A 251 15.41 5.04 -2.70
CA ILE A 251 14.32 5.36 -1.79
C ILE A 251 14.72 6.64 -1.07
N SER A 252 14.14 7.77 -1.46
CA SER A 252 14.62 9.06 -0.96
C SER A 252 13.60 10.18 -0.86
N GLY A 253 13.83 11.11 0.07
CA GLY A 253 12.98 12.29 0.24
C GLY A 253 11.54 11.96 0.64
N ASN A 254 11.27 10.77 1.16
CA ASN A 254 9.95 10.42 1.67
C ASN A 254 9.78 11.00 3.08
N ASN A 255 8.58 11.49 3.37
CA ASN A 255 8.24 12.08 4.66
C ASN A 255 7.20 11.21 5.37
N ILE A 256 7.55 10.72 6.54
CA ILE A 256 6.75 9.79 7.33
C ILE A 256 6.40 10.43 8.68
N ASP A 257 5.11 10.58 8.97
CA ASP A 257 4.60 11.03 10.25
C ASP A 257 3.53 10.06 10.76
N CYS A 258 3.87 9.35 11.83
CA CYS A 258 2.99 8.35 12.43
C CYS A 258 1.96 8.95 13.42
N GLY A 259 1.80 10.27 13.43
CA GLY A 259 0.88 11.00 14.29
C GLY A 259 1.40 11.11 15.72
N THR A 260 0.90 12.08 16.48
CA THR A 260 1.40 12.34 17.86
C THR A 260 1.18 11.17 18.82
N ASN A 261 0.24 10.27 18.53
CA ASN A 261 0.00 9.05 19.29
C ASN A 261 0.91 7.88 18.91
N ARG A 262 1.83 8.09 17.96
CA ARG A 262 2.77 7.07 17.45
C ARG A 262 2.04 5.84 16.91
N SER A 263 1.07 6.07 16.03
CA SER A 263 0.18 5.06 15.46
C SER A 263 0.82 4.19 14.37
N CYS A 264 2.15 4.09 14.29
CA CYS A 264 2.83 3.14 13.41
C CYS A 264 3.91 2.38 14.19
N GLY A 265 4.06 1.08 13.94
CA GLY A 265 5.15 0.28 14.50
C GLY A 265 6.52 0.76 13.99
N TYR A 266 6.70 0.72 12.68
CA TYR A 266 7.95 1.07 12.01
C TYR A 266 7.73 2.16 10.97
N GLY A 267 8.54 3.22 10.98
CA GLY A 267 8.52 4.18 9.87
C GLY A 267 9.07 3.54 8.60
N ILE A 268 10.36 3.16 8.60
CA ILE A 268 10.99 2.39 7.54
C ILE A 268 11.44 1.04 8.09
N MET A 269 10.95 -0.04 7.48
CA MET A 269 11.31 -1.40 7.80
C MET A 269 12.11 -2.01 6.64
N ILE A 270 13.32 -2.51 6.93
CA ILE A 270 14.16 -3.20 5.95
C ILE A 270 14.46 -4.59 6.47
N GLY A 271 14.15 -5.62 5.68
CA GLY A 271 14.10 -7.01 6.12
C GLY A 271 12.70 -7.40 6.61
N GLY A 272 12.59 -8.54 7.29
CA GLY A 272 11.29 -9.13 7.65
C GLY A 272 11.09 -9.49 9.12
N GLU A 273 12.14 -9.51 9.94
CA GLU A 273 11.98 -9.62 11.40
C GLU A 273 11.42 -8.30 11.91
N PRO A 274 10.31 -8.26 12.66
CA PRO A 274 9.80 -9.26 13.60
C PRO A 274 8.89 -10.37 13.05
N TRP A 275 8.44 -10.30 11.79
CA TRP A 275 7.46 -11.26 11.26
C TRP A 275 8.11 -12.61 10.94
N TYR A 276 9.18 -12.59 10.14
CA TYR A 276 9.93 -13.77 9.71
C TYR A 276 11.25 -13.36 9.04
N PRO A 277 12.26 -14.24 9.03
CA PRO A 277 13.49 -14.03 8.26
C PRO A 277 13.23 -13.73 6.80
N SER A 278 13.78 -12.64 6.28
CA SER A 278 13.52 -12.16 4.93
C SER A 278 14.76 -11.54 4.31
N LYS A 279 14.93 -11.74 3.00
CA LYS A 279 16.08 -11.23 2.26
C LYS A 279 15.84 -9.77 1.89
N ALA A 280 16.85 -8.94 2.10
CA ALA A 280 16.92 -7.60 1.54
C ALA A 280 18.38 -7.23 1.26
N PHE A 281 18.65 -6.74 0.05
CA PHE A 281 19.99 -6.30 -0.35
C PHE A 281 19.91 -5.32 -1.53
N GLY A 282 21.00 -4.57 -1.73
CA GLY A 282 21.12 -3.59 -2.80
C GLY A 282 20.38 -2.28 -2.53
N GLY A 283 20.62 -1.29 -3.38
CA GLY A 283 19.89 -0.02 -3.35
C GLY A 283 20.41 1.00 -2.34
N THR A 284 19.72 2.14 -2.32
CA THR A 284 20.05 3.28 -1.46
C THR A 284 18.79 3.82 -0.78
N VAL A 285 18.82 3.91 0.55
CA VAL A 285 17.78 4.54 1.38
C VAL A 285 18.37 5.80 1.99
N LYS A 286 18.00 6.97 1.48
CA LYS A 286 18.63 8.24 1.88
C LYS A 286 17.70 9.43 1.97
N GLY A 287 18.01 10.38 2.86
CA GLY A 287 17.30 11.66 2.89
C GLY A 287 15.82 11.53 3.21
N ASN A 288 15.38 10.44 3.85
CA ASN A 288 14.00 10.29 4.30
C ASN A 288 13.85 10.93 5.70
N HIS A 289 12.66 11.43 5.99
CA HIS A 289 12.31 11.94 7.31
C HIS A 289 11.28 11.03 7.95
N VAL A 290 11.53 10.59 9.17
CA VAL A 290 10.59 9.76 9.94
C VAL A 290 10.35 10.40 11.29
N SER A 291 9.08 10.61 11.62
CA SER A 291 8.68 11.18 12.90
C SER A 291 7.56 10.43 13.57
N ASN A 292 7.57 10.50 14.91
CA ASN A 292 6.57 9.92 15.78
C ASN A 292 6.34 8.41 15.61
N ALA A 293 7.31 7.63 15.14
CA ALA A 293 7.14 6.18 15.01
C ALA A 293 7.39 5.46 16.35
N LEU A 294 6.84 4.25 16.54
CA LEU A 294 7.28 3.41 17.67
C LEU A 294 8.78 3.10 17.54
N MET A 295 9.23 2.77 16.33
CA MET A 295 10.63 2.74 15.89
C MET A 295 10.73 3.40 14.51
N ALA A 296 11.64 4.36 14.33
CA ALA A 296 11.70 5.13 13.09
C ALA A 296 12.25 4.32 11.93
N ILE A 297 13.41 3.67 12.14
CA ILE A 297 14.07 2.86 11.12
C ILE A 297 14.52 1.57 11.79
N ASN A 298 14.04 0.44 11.25
CA ASN A 298 14.52 -0.89 11.61
C ASN A 298 15.18 -1.54 10.40
N ILE A 299 16.42 -1.99 10.57
CA ILE A 299 17.13 -2.79 9.58
C ILE A 299 17.45 -4.13 10.20
N ASP A 300 16.83 -5.17 9.68
CA ASP A 300 16.99 -6.52 10.17
C ASP A 300 17.39 -7.49 9.05
N GLU A 301 18.18 -8.49 9.42
CA GLU A 301 18.67 -9.59 8.57
C GLU A 301 19.02 -9.23 7.10
N LEU A 302 19.74 -8.11 6.87
CA LEU A 302 20.27 -7.82 5.53
C LEU A 302 21.11 -8.99 5.03
N THR A 303 20.92 -9.34 3.75
CA THR A 303 21.63 -10.46 3.11
C THR A 303 22.71 -10.00 2.13
N GLY A 304 22.90 -8.70 1.98
CA GLY A 304 23.88 -8.12 1.09
C GLY A 304 23.95 -6.59 1.21
N PRO A 305 24.94 -5.95 0.55
CA PRO A 305 25.25 -4.55 0.78
C PRO A 305 24.07 -3.61 0.48
N MET A 306 23.85 -2.62 1.35
CA MET A 306 22.87 -1.54 1.14
C MET A 306 23.43 -0.22 1.65
N ASN A 307 23.14 0.87 0.94
CA ASN A 307 23.54 2.21 1.37
C ASN A 307 22.41 2.88 2.16
N ILE A 308 22.65 3.20 3.43
CA ILE A 308 21.66 3.82 4.32
C ILE A 308 22.27 5.06 4.97
N GLN A 309 21.95 6.24 4.44
CA GLN A 309 22.62 7.48 4.84
C GLN A 309 21.64 8.65 4.91
N ASP A 310 21.98 9.67 5.69
CA ASP A 310 21.28 10.97 5.70
C ASP A 310 19.76 10.89 5.97
N ASN A 311 19.27 9.83 6.59
CA ASN A 311 17.89 9.76 7.06
C ASN A 311 17.78 10.48 8.40
N SER A 312 16.72 11.25 8.59
CA SER A 312 16.48 12.02 9.81
C SER A 312 15.32 11.43 10.59
N VAL A 313 15.47 11.42 11.91
CA VAL A 313 14.51 10.85 12.85
C VAL A 313 14.15 11.90 13.89
N ALA A 314 12.86 12.02 14.22
CA ALA A 314 12.39 12.95 15.24
C ALA A 314 11.25 12.36 16.07
N ARG A 315 11.32 12.50 17.40
CA ARG A 315 10.25 12.06 18.34
C ARG A 315 9.82 10.59 18.17
N SER A 316 10.75 9.73 17.76
CA SER A 316 10.52 8.28 17.60
C SER A 316 11.28 7.52 18.69
N GLY A 317 10.98 6.24 18.85
CA GLY A 317 11.54 5.44 19.95
C GLY A 317 10.91 5.78 21.31
N GLY A 318 11.34 5.10 22.35
CA GLY A 318 10.77 5.20 23.70
C GLY A 318 9.99 3.95 24.11
N ILE A 319 9.30 4.05 25.25
CA ILE A 319 8.50 2.95 25.80
C ILE A 319 7.33 2.64 24.86
N ALA A 320 7.17 1.36 24.49
CA ALA A 320 6.06 0.88 23.68
C ALA A 320 5.79 -0.62 23.91
N ASN A 321 4.55 -1.03 23.64
CA ASN A 321 4.16 -2.44 23.65
C ASN A 321 4.53 -3.13 22.33
N SER A 322 4.90 -4.41 22.41
CA SER A 322 5.07 -5.31 21.27
C SER A 322 4.66 -6.74 21.65
N ASP A 323 4.74 -7.66 20.70
CA ASP A 323 4.60 -9.11 20.97
C ASP A 323 5.59 -9.64 22.03
N CYS A 324 6.67 -8.89 22.32
CA CYS A 324 7.65 -9.21 23.36
C CYS A 324 7.41 -8.45 24.68
N GLY A 325 6.23 -7.86 24.85
CA GLY A 325 5.86 -7.03 26.00
C GLY A 325 6.33 -5.58 25.89
N ILE A 326 6.13 -4.84 26.97
CA ILE A 326 6.49 -3.42 27.07
C ILE A 326 8.01 -3.29 27.22
N LYS A 327 8.65 -2.60 26.28
CA LYS A 327 10.09 -2.33 26.27
C LYS A 327 10.37 -0.89 25.87
N ASN A 328 11.57 -0.41 26.18
CA ASN A 328 12.09 0.84 25.64
C ASN A 328 12.76 0.57 24.29
N TRP A 329 12.17 1.07 23.20
CA TRP A 329 12.63 0.81 21.83
C TRP A 329 13.50 1.97 21.33
N PRO A 330 14.61 1.69 20.62
CA PRO A 330 15.38 2.74 19.97
C PRO A 330 14.58 3.36 18.82
N ASP A 331 14.97 4.56 18.45
CA ASP A 331 14.43 5.24 17.28
C ASP A 331 15.04 4.69 15.97
N PHE A 332 16.32 4.30 16.00
CA PHE A 332 17.04 3.69 14.89
C PHE A 332 17.71 2.38 15.33
N ASN A 333 17.33 1.27 14.70
CA ASN A 333 17.90 -0.06 14.94
C ASN A 333 18.61 -0.64 13.71
N ILE A 334 19.77 -1.24 13.94
CA ILE A 334 20.45 -2.11 12.97
C ILE A 334 20.78 -3.41 13.68
N SER A 335 20.20 -4.52 13.24
CA SER A 335 20.52 -5.83 13.81
C SER A 335 22.00 -6.17 13.62
N GLU A 336 22.59 -6.91 14.56
CA GLU A 336 24.02 -7.25 14.53
C GLU A 336 24.43 -7.93 13.22
N SER A 337 23.57 -8.81 12.70
CA SER A 337 23.77 -9.52 11.43
C SER A 337 23.84 -8.59 10.22
N SER A 338 23.18 -7.44 10.29
CA SER A 338 23.10 -6.45 9.20
C SER A 338 24.27 -5.47 9.16
N ILE A 339 24.96 -5.23 10.30
CA ILE A 339 25.99 -4.18 10.44
C ILE A 339 27.08 -4.28 9.36
N LYS A 340 27.50 -5.50 9.01
CA LYS A 340 28.55 -5.75 8.01
C LYS A 340 28.14 -5.42 6.57
N PHE A 341 26.84 -5.30 6.30
CA PHE A 341 26.29 -5.01 4.98
C PHE A 341 25.98 -3.52 4.77
N ILE A 342 26.06 -2.71 5.82
CA ILE A 342 25.82 -1.28 5.72
C ILE A 342 27.07 -0.59 5.16
N ILE A 343 26.96 -0.08 3.92
CA ILE A 343 28.08 0.56 3.22
C ILE A 343 28.48 1.88 3.89
N LYS A 344 27.48 2.67 4.30
CA LYS A 344 27.66 3.91 5.07
C LYS A 344 26.74 3.87 6.25
N LYS A 345 27.30 3.90 7.45
CA LYS A 345 26.53 3.75 8.70
C LYS A 345 25.92 5.09 9.12
N PRO A 346 24.70 5.10 9.68
CA PRO A 346 24.19 6.28 10.37
C PRO A 346 25.08 6.59 11.58
N LYS A 347 25.15 7.87 11.95
CA LYS A 347 25.99 8.35 13.06
C LYS A 347 25.57 7.77 14.41
N TYR A 348 24.28 7.53 14.60
CA TYR A 348 23.69 7.00 15.82
C TYR A 348 22.71 5.88 15.45
N TYR A 349 22.85 4.74 16.10
CA TYR A 349 21.93 3.60 16.02
C TYR A 349 22.11 2.72 17.26
N SER A 350 21.08 1.95 17.58
CA SER A 350 21.16 0.83 18.52
C SER A 350 21.24 -0.49 17.76
N SER A 351 21.73 -1.53 18.42
CA SER A 351 21.66 -2.89 17.90
C SER A 351 20.91 -3.76 18.89
N ILE A 352 19.63 -3.98 18.62
CA ILE A 352 18.76 -4.84 19.39
C ILE A 352 18.15 -5.91 18.49
N ASN A 353 17.82 -7.05 19.09
CA ASN A 353 17.07 -8.10 18.43
C ASN A 353 15.58 -7.75 18.39
N THR A 354 15.01 -7.70 17.19
CA THR A 354 13.57 -7.45 16.98
C THR A 354 12.77 -8.71 16.67
N LYS A 355 13.41 -9.87 16.61
CA LYS A 355 12.79 -11.16 16.27
C LYS A 355 11.55 -11.44 17.11
N LYS A 356 10.41 -11.68 16.42
CA LYS A 356 9.09 -11.95 17.02
C LYS A 356 8.57 -10.83 17.94
N CYS A 357 9.13 -9.63 17.88
CA CYS A 357 8.71 -8.49 18.71
C CYS A 357 7.94 -7.45 17.89
N LEU A 358 6.82 -7.85 17.28
CA LEU A 358 6.04 -6.95 16.43
C LEU A 358 5.50 -5.76 17.23
N LEU A 359 5.92 -4.56 16.84
CA LEU A 359 5.40 -3.30 17.35
C LEU A 359 4.03 -2.98 16.76
N GLY A 360 3.21 -2.25 17.51
CA GLY A 360 1.91 -1.79 17.04
C GLY A 360 0.81 -2.84 17.15
N ARG A 361 1.05 -4.05 17.65
CA ARG A 361 -0.03 -5.02 17.91
C ARG A 361 -0.64 -4.80 19.31
N ILE A 362 -1.97 -4.83 19.41
CA ILE A 362 -2.67 -5.06 20.68
C ILE A 362 -2.87 -6.56 20.85
N ASP A 363 -2.29 -7.12 21.90
CA ASP A 363 -2.61 -8.48 22.35
C ASP A 363 -4.01 -8.48 22.98
N ASN A 364 -5.02 -8.94 22.24
CA ASN A 364 -6.33 -9.27 22.81
C ASN A 364 -6.29 -10.60 23.62
N LYS A 365 -5.22 -10.86 24.37
CA LYS A 365 -5.13 -12.02 25.28
C LYS A 365 -5.92 -11.82 26.59
N LYS A 366 -7.02 -11.06 26.54
CA LYS A 366 -8.00 -10.95 27.63
C LYS A 366 -9.40 -11.04 27.03
N GLY A 367 -9.90 -12.26 26.92
CA GLY A 367 -11.27 -12.55 26.50
C GLY A 367 -11.42 -13.94 25.89
N ASP A 368 -11.02 -14.98 26.65
CA ASP A 368 -11.70 -16.28 26.61
C ASP A 368 -12.69 -16.31 27.77
#